data_AF-A0A662FYB6-F1
#
_entry.id   AF-A0A662FYB6-F1
#
_cell.length_a   1.000
_cell.length_b   1.000
_cell.length_c   1.000
_cell.angle_alpha   90.00
_cell.angle_beta   90.00
_cell.angle_gamma   90.00
#
_symmetry.space_group_name_H-M   'P 1'
#
loop_
_entity.id
_entity.type
_entity.pdbx_description
1 polymer ?
#
loop_
_entity_poly.entity_id
_entity_poly.type
_entity_poly.pdbx_seq_one_letter_code
_entity_poly.pdbx_strand_id
1 'polypeptide(L)'
;MSTELLMKIRIKWIIIYTILLIVFILITASFLIMYMVENDANYSSISFITMMIAVWIAINLARALKTKIPKYRYIEVVKCLSCGYSFKKKPDEGDYILRDVGICPQCSGRLIVYSIYREKVE
;
A
#
# COMPACT_ATOMS: atom_id res chain seq x y z
N MET A 1 -3.90 5.00 10.52
CA MET A 1 -3.00 5.46 9.43
C MET A 1 -3.79 5.46 8.12
N SER A 2 -3.92 6.60 7.44
CA SER A 2 -4.72 6.68 6.21
C SER A 2 -4.04 5.94 5.06
N THR A 3 -4.82 5.27 4.21
CA THR A 3 -4.32 4.50 3.05
C THR A 3 -3.55 5.38 2.07
N GLU A 4 -3.85 6.68 2.02
CA GLU A 4 -3.15 7.66 1.19
C GLU A 4 -1.70 7.89 1.63
N LEU A 5 -1.44 7.91 2.95
CA LEU A 5 -0.08 8.03 3.48
C LEU A 5 0.76 6.81 3.09
N LEU A 6 0.18 5.61 3.16
CA LEU A 6 0.85 4.37 2.75
C LEU A 6 1.20 4.38 1.26
N MET A 7 0.30 4.89 0.41
CA MET A 7 0.56 5.03 -1.02
C MET A 7 1.68 6.04 -1.31
N LYS A 8 1.67 7.21 -0.65
CA LYS A 8 2.72 8.23 -0.78
C LYS A 8 4.08 7.68 -0.35
N ILE A 9 4.14 6.97 0.78
CA ILE A 9 5.35 6.32 1.27
C ILE A 9 5.85 5.30 0.23
N ARG A 10 4.99 4.41 -0.27
CA ARG A 10 5.38 3.40 -1.28
C ARG A 10 6.00 4.03 -2.53
N ILE A 11 5.38 5.07 -3.07
CA ILE A 11 5.88 5.74 -4.29
C ILE A 11 7.27 6.35 -4.03
N LYS A 12 7.47 7.01 -2.88
CA LYS A 12 8.78 7.56 -2.51
C LYS A 12 9.86 6.47 -2.45
N TRP A 13 9.58 5.34 -1.80
CA TRP A 13 10.53 4.24 -1.71
C TRP A 13 10.85 3.62 -3.07
N ILE A 14 9.85 3.46 -3.95
CA ILE A 14 10.08 2.97 -5.32
C ILE A 14 11.04 3.90 -6.08
N ILE A 15 10.80 5.22 -6.03
CA ILE A 15 11.66 6.20 -6.70
C ILE A 15 13.09 6.12 -6.16
N ILE A 16 13.25 6.06 -4.83
CA ILE A 16 14.57 5.95 -4.19
C ILE A 16 15.30 4.69 -4.65
N TYR A 17 14.64 3.53 -4.60
CA TYR A 17 15.25 2.26 -5.02
C TYR A 17 15.61 2.25 -6.51
N THR A 18 14.79 2.85 -7.37
CA THR A 18 15.08 2.96 -8.81
C THR A 18 16.31 3.83 -9.06
N ILE A 19 16.42 4.99 -8.43
CA ILE A 19 17.59 5.87 -8.55
C ILE A 19 18.85 5.14 -8.07
N LEU A 20 18.75 4.50 -6.90
CA LEU A 20 19.87 3.80 -6.27
C LEU A 20 20.35 2.61 -7.13
N LEU A 21 19.40 1.88 -7.76
CA LEU A 21 19.72 0.81 -8.70
C LEU A 21 20.52 1.32 -9.91
N ILE A 22 20.09 2.43 -10.52
CA ILE A 22 20.79 3.04 -11.67
C ILE A 22 22.22 3.42 -11.27
N VAL A 23 22.39 4.06 -10.11
CA VAL A 23 23.73 4.45 -9.61
C VAL A 23 24.64 3.23 -9.44
N PHE A 24 24.15 2.15 -8.82
CA PHE A 24 24.97 0.94 -8.62
C PHE A 24 25.29 0.19 -9.92
N ILE A 25 24.40 0.25 -10.91
CA ILE A 25 24.68 -0.29 -12.25
C ILE A 25 25.84 0.50 -12.90
N LEU A 26 25.80 1.84 -12.83
CA LEU A 26 26.86 2.69 -13.38
C LEU A 26 28.21 2.45 -12.68
N ILE A 27 28.21 2.34 -11.35
CA ILE A 27 29.41 2.04 -10.56
C ILE A 27 29.98 0.66 -10.96
N THR A 28 29.12 -0.34 -11.10
CA THR A 28 29.55 -1.69 -11.51
C THR A 28 30.16 -1.65 -12.90
N ALA A 29 29.54 -0.93 -13.83
CA ALA A 29 30.05 -0.76 -15.19
C ALA A 29 31.40 -0.03 -15.20
N SER A 30 31.59 1.02 -14.40
CA SER A 30 32.88 1.73 -14.35
C SER A 30 34.00 0.83 -13.85
N PHE A 31 33.77 0.01 -12.82
CA PHE A 31 34.79 -0.91 -12.32
C PHE A 31 35.08 -2.05 -13.30
N LEU A 32 34.08 -2.52 -14.05
CA LEU A 32 34.30 -3.49 -15.13
C LEU A 32 35.16 -2.92 -16.26
N ILE A 33 34.94 -1.64 -16.63
CA ILE A 33 35.77 -0.97 -17.62
C ILE A 33 37.21 -0.84 -17.11
N MET A 34 37.41 -0.42 -15.86
CA MET A 34 38.74 -0.32 -15.24
C MET A 34 39.45 -1.68 -15.20
N TYR A 35 38.73 -2.76 -14.89
CA TYR A 35 39.26 -4.11 -14.96
C TYR A 35 39.75 -4.47 -16.37
N MET A 36 39.01 -4.09 -17.42
CA MET A 36 39.42 -4.36 -18.81
C MET A 36 40.65 -3.57 -19.25
N VAL A 37 40.89 -2.39 -18.66
CA VAL A 37 42.01 -1.50 -19.02
C VAL A 37 43.27 -1.85 -18.24
N GLU A 38 43.17 -1.96 -16.91
CA GLU A 38 44.32 -2.15 -16.02
C GLU A 38 44.62 -3.63 -15.74
N ASN A 39 43.64 -4.53 -15.98
CA ASN A 39 43.73 -5.97 -15.73
C ASN A 39 44.10 -6.34 -14.27
N ASP A 40 43.81 -5.45 -13.33
CA ASP A 40 43.99 -5.69 -11.89
C ASP A 40 42.76 -6.41 -11.30
N ALA A 41 43.01 -7.55 -10.67
CA ALA A 41 42.01 -8.38 -10.00
C ALA A 41 41.23 -7.66 -8.88
N ASN A 42 41.78 -6.58 -8.32
CA ASN A 42 41.08 -5.75 -7.34
C ASN A 42 39.80 -5.14 -7.91
N TYR A 43 39.83 -4.62 -9.14
CA TYR A 43 38.64 -4.06 -9.80
C TYR A 43 37.60 -5.12 -10.12
N SER A 44 38.03 -6.34 -10.46
CA SER A 44 37.12 -7.48 -10.64
C SER A 44 36.37 -7.79 -9.34
N SER A 45 37.10 -7.86 -8.23
CA SER A 45 36.53 -8.12 -6.90
C SER A 45 35.53 -7.04 -6.48
N ILE A 46 35.87 -5.76 -6.70
CA ILE A 46 34.98 -4.63 -6.40
C ILE A 46 33.73 -4.67 -7.28
N SER A 47 33.88 -4.93 -8.59
CA SER A 47 32.74 -5.02 -9.52
C SER A 47 31.75 -6.12 -9.12
N PHE A 48 32.25 -7.24 -8.60
CA PHE A 48 31.40 -8.33 -8.09
C PHE A 48 30.60 -7.92 -6.85
N ILE A 49 31.23 -7.21 -5.91
CA ILE A 49 30.56 -6.70 -4.70
C ILE A 49 29.48 -5.68 -5.08
N THR A 50 29.79 -4.73 -5.96
CA THR A 50 28.83 -3.72 -6.40
C THR A 50 27.66 -4.34 -7.17
N MET A 51 27.92 -5.39 -7.96
CA MET A 51 26.89 -6.16 -8.65
C MET A 51 25.96 -6.89 -7.66
N MET A 52 26.51 -7.52 -6.61
CA MET A 52 25.71 -8.17 -5.56
C MET A 52 24.77 -7.17 -4.87
N ILE A 53 25.26 -5.95 -4.60
CA ILE A 53 24.46 -4.87 -4.03
C ILE A 53 23.35 -4.45 -5.01
N ALA A 54 23.67 -4.28 -6.30
CA ALA A 54 22.68 -3.95 -7.34
C ALA A 54 21.57 -5.01 -7.42
N VAL A 55 21.92 -6.29 -7.37
CA VAL A 55 20.94 -7.40 -7.35
C VAL A 55 20.07 -7.33 -6.09
N TRP A 56 20.66 -7.09 -4.92
CA TRP A 56 19.90 -6.94 -3.69
C TRP A 56 18.90 -5.76 -3.75
N ILE A 57 19.31 -4.62 -4.32
CA ILE A 57 18.43 -3.46 -4.56
C ILE A 57 17.30 -3.83 -5.52
N ALA A 58 17.60 -4.53 -6.62
CA ALA A 58 16.60 -4.96 -7.59
C ALA A 58 15.54 -5.89 -6.97
N ILE A 59 15.96 -6.82 -6.10
CA ILE A 59 15.04 -7.70 -5.37
C ILE A 59 14.12 -6.89 -4.45
N ASN A 60 14.66 -5.90 -3.73
CA ASN A 60 13.87 -5.04 -2.84
C ASN A 60 12.89 -4.15 -3.62
N LEU A 61 13.30 -3.61 -4.76
CA LEU A 61 12.43 -2.88 -5.68
C LEU A 61 11.28 -3.78 -6.18
N ALA A 62 11.57 -5.01 -6.59
CA ALA A 62 10.57 -5.97 -7.02
C ALA A 62 9.57 -6.32 -5.91
N ARG A 63 10.04 -6.48 -4.66
CA ARG A 63 9.17 -6.68 -3.49
C ARG A 63 8.28 -5.46 -3.22
N ALA A 64 8.83 -4.25 -3.30
CA ALA A 64 8.06 -3.02 -3.14
C ALA A 64 6.95 -2.88 -4.19
N LEU A 65 7.22 -3.27 -5.44
CA LEU A 65 6.24 -3.26 -6.54
C LEU A 65 5.15 -4.33 -6.37
N LYS A 66 5.50 -5.53 -5.93
CA LYS A 66 4.54 -6.64 -5.71
C LYS A 66 3.64 -6.42 -4.48
N THR A 67 3.99 -5.51 -3.57
CA THR A 67 3.23 -5.28 -2.35
C THR A 67 1.90 -4.58 -2.67
N LYS A 68 0.81 -5.35 -2.60
CA LYS A 68 -0.57 -4.85 -2.71
C LYS A 68 -0.98 -4.21 -1.39
N ILE A 69 -1.24 -2.90 -1.39
CA ILE A 69 -1.83 -2.23 -0.23
C ILE A 69 -3.32 -2.56 -0.24
N PRO A 70 -3.85 -3.31 0.74
CA PRO A 70 -5.28 -3.58 0.81
C PRO A 70 -6.04 -2.26 0.92
N LYS A 71 -6.92 -2.00 -0.05
CA LYS A 71 -7.89 -0.91 0.04
C LYS A 71 -8.99 -1.38 0.99
N TYR A 72 -9.38 -0.50 1.89
CA TYR A 72 -10.47 -0.78 2.80
C TYR A 72 -11.48 0.34 2.72
N ARG A 73 -12.77 -0.02 2.77
CA ARG A 73 -13.89 0.92 2.88
C ARG A 73 -14.58 0.71 4.22
N TYR A 74 -15.06 1.80 4.81
CA TYR A 74 -15.96 1.71 5.95
C TYR A 74 -17.38 1.58 5.44
N ILE A 75 -18.14 0.67 6.05
CA ILE A 75 -19.54 0.42 5.75
C ILE A 75 -20.31 0.58 7.05
N GLU A 76 -21.42 1.28 6.95
CA GLU A 76 -22.42 1.39 7.98
C GLU A 76 -23.63 0.54 7.61
N VAL A 77 -24.13 -0.24 8.57
CA VAL A 77 -25.38 -1.00 8.45
C VAL A 77 -26.43 -0.31 9.29
N VAL A 78 -27.49 0.17 8.63
CA VAL A 78 -28.67 0.71 9.29
C VAL A 78 -29.72 -0.39 9.36
N LYS A 79 -30.32 -0.61 10.53
CA LYS A 79 -31.33 -1.65 10.76
C LYS A 79 -32.54 -1.08 11.49
N CYS A 80 -33.72 -1.54 11.10
CA CYS A 80 -34.97 -1.25 11.79
C CYS A 80 -35.11 -2.13 13.04
N LEU A 81 -35.52 -1.52 14.15
CA LEU A 81 -35.80 -2.22 15.40
C LEU A 81 -37.08 -3.07 15.36
N SER A 82 -37.99 -2.82 14.42
CA SER A 82 -39.36 -3.38 14.44
C SER A 82 -39.62 -4.47 13.41
N CYS A 83 -39.12 -4.36 12.17
CA CYS A 83 -39.44 -5.30 11.09
C CYS A 83 -38.25 -6.03 10.46
N GLY A 84 -37.02 -5.76 10.93
CA GLY A 84 -35.80 -6.40 10.40
C GLY A 84 -35.25 -5.80 9.10
N TYR A 85 -35.88 -4.76 8.53
CA TYR A 85 -35.34 -4.02 7.38
C TYR A 85 -33.92 -3.51 7.65
N SER A 86 -33.00 -3.72 6.71
CA SER A 86 -31.62 -3.21 6.83
C SER A 86 -31.02 -2.83 5.49
N PHE A 87 -30.17 -1.81 5.48
CA PHE A 87 -29.40 -1.39 4.31
C PHE A 87 -27.98 -0.98 4.68
N LYS A 88 -27.08 -1.01 3.70
CA LYS A 88 -25.67 -0.62 3.84
C LYS A 88 -25.45 0.74 3.18
N LYS A 89 -24.80 1.66 3.88
CA LYS A 89 -24.35 2.94 3.34
C LYS A 89 -22.89 3.23 3.71
N LYS A 90 -22.31 4.28 3.12
CA LYS A 90 -21.05 4.84 3.59
C LYS A 90 -21.34 5.63 4.87
N PRO A 91 -20.52 5.50 5.94
CA PRO A 91 -20.71 6.29 7.15
C PRO A 91 -20.46 7.77 6.87
N ASP A 92 -21.31 8.63 7.45
CA ASP A 92 -21.11 10.08 7.46
C ASP A 92 -20.26 10.48 8.67
N GLU A 93 -19.62 11.66 8.61
CA GLU A 93 -18.83 12.15 9.74
C GLU A 93 -19.73 12.38 10.96
N GLY A 94 -19.36 11.77 12.10
CA GLY A 94 -20.15 11.84 13.33
C GLY A 94 -21.25 10.77 13.43
N ASP A 95 -21.35 9.82 12.50
CA ASP A 95 -22.17 8.62 12.70
C ASP A 95 -21.59 7.74 13.82
N TYR A 96 -22.45 7.27 14.72
CA TYR A 96 -22.10 6.41 15.85
C TYR A 96 -23.09 5.24 15.98
N ILE A 97 -22.66 4.16 16.62
CA ILE A 97 -23.49 2.96 16.81
C ILE A 97 -24.70 3.31 17.70
N LEU A 98 -25.89 2.85 17.32
CA LEU A 98 -27.20 3.19 17.90
C LEU A 98 -27.70 4.62 17.62
N ARG A 99 -27.05 5.38 16.72
CA ARG A 99 -27.60 6.66 16.26
C ARG A 99 -28.94 6.46 15.57
N ASP A 100 -29.91 7.32 15.86
CA ASP A 100 -31.20 7.36 15.16
C ASP A 100 -31.03 7.99 13.77
N VAL A 101 -31.41 7.25 12.73
CA VAL A 101 -31.28 7.63 11.32
C VAL A 101 -32.62 8.11 10.76
N GLY A 102 -33.72 7.82 11.46
CA GLY A 102 -35.07 8.21 11.06
C GLY A 102 -36.06 7.04 11.04
N ILE A 103 -37.04 7.13 10.15
CA ILE A 103 -38.22 6.26 10.14
C ILE A 103 -38.09 5.21 9.03
N CYS A 104 -38.46 3.96 9.36
CA CYS A 104 -38.44 2.85 8.43
C CYS A 104 -39.55 2.99 7.37
N PRO A 105 -39.22 2.85 6.07
CA PRO A 105 -40.21 2.97 4.99
C PRO A 105 -41.21 1.80 4.94
N GLN A 106 -40.93 0.67 5.61
CA GLN A 106 -41.81 -0.52 5.58
C GLN A 106 -42.80 -0.59 6.76
N CYS A 107 -42.42 -0.13 7.95
CA CYS A 107 -43.22 -0.34 9.17
C CYS A 107 -43.33 0.90 10.06
N SER A 108 -42.78 2.03 9.64
CA SER A 108 -42.71 3.27 10.43
C SER A 108 -41.96 3.15 11.77
N GLY A 109 -41.22 2.06 12.00
CA GLY A 109 -40.35 1.89 13.16
C GLY A 109 -39.07 2.71 13.08
N ARG A 110 -38.31 2.82 14.19
CA ARG A 110 -37.05 3.56 14.21
C ARG A 110 -35.93 2.80 13.49
N LEU A 111 -35.18 3.52 12.66
CA LEU A 111 -33.95 3.06 12.01
C LEU A 111 -32.76 3.50 12.85
N ILE A 112 -31.91 2.55 13.20
CA ILE A 112 -30.69 2.82 13.95
C ILE A 112 -29.46 2.32 13.20
N VAL A 113 -28.34 2.98 13.46
CA VAL A 113 -27.04 2.47 13.05
C VAL A 113 -26.71 1.23 13.87
N TYR A 114 -26.76 0.05 13.24
CA TYR A 114 -26.54 -1.22 13.93
C TYR A 114 -25.05 -1.56 14.06
N SER A 115 -24.27 -1.32 13.00
CA SER A 115 -22.84 -1.62 13.01
C SER A 115 -22.08 -0.76 12.01
N ILE A 116 -20.87 -0.34 12.37
CA ILE A 116 -19.91 0.27 11.47
C ILE A 116 -18.68 -0.64 11.43
N TYR A 117 -18.32 -1.14 10.25
CA TYR A 117 -17.18 -2.04 10.11
C TYR A 117 -16.35 -1.69 8.86
N ARG A 118 -15.12 -2.21 8.85
CA ARG A 118 -14.16 -2.02 7.77
C ARG A 118 -14.17 -3.27 6.89
N GLU A 119 -14.48 -3.11 5.61
CA GLU A 119 -14.44 -4.18 4.61
C GLU A 119 -13.25 -3.97 3.66
N LYS A 120 -12.61 -5.07 3.27
CA LYS A 120 -11.56 -5.04 2.26
C LYS A 120 -12.22 -4.88 0.88
N VAL A 121 -11.83 -3.86 0.14
CA VAL A 121 -12.22 -3.69 -1.26
C VAL A 121 -11.27 -4.56 -2.07
N GLU A 122 -11.79 -5.64 -2.66
CA GLU A 122 -11.05 -6.47 -3.61
C GLU A 122 -10.71 -5.71 -4.91
#